data_AF-A0A0G2HYK5-F1
#
_entry.id   AF-A0A0G2HYK5-F1
#
_cell.length_a   1.000
_cell.length_b   1.000
_cell.length_c   1.000
_cell.angle_alpha   90.00
_cell.angle_beta   90.00
_cell.angle_gamma   90.00
#
_symmetry.space_group_name_H-M   'P 1'
#
loop_
_entity.id
_entity.type
_entity.pdbx_description
1 polymer ?
#
loop_
_entity_poly.entity_id
_entity_poly.type
_entity_poly.pdbx_seq_one_letter_code
_entity_poly.pdbx_strand_id
1 'polypeptide(L)'
;MNSRKIRIKKLNVKQPLSILKEDEIDATEYESLTQELQVATGVEAGEENEYHLQVLLKTAGQKVDNEIPVPPPQESSTSYEELYSRPYSEPASYVRFSQTVEECIGCNYDMTEEDDALLKEYNAKRPAAQRLSEDDFERIMEAFEENATHQTPYAAVDKTILDYEAMASDLNVLLPAKVMTHSKAVYEHWKSRKEAMGNGSLQPLLKFETHQESDDLDPYICFRRREVRQTRKTRARDVQSADKLKRLRKELEEGRQLIVLSLERELLKGELLRADKMIFEKRAQVKELKVRLGIKGDDEDLINQKVSTT
;
A
#
# COMPACT_ATOMS: atom_id res chain seq x y z
N MET A 1 35.52 -3.30 -52.38
CA MET A 1 36.75 -3.06 -51.59
C MET A 1 36.87 -4.21 -50.59
N ASN A 2 37.98 -4.94 -50.58
CA ASN A 2 38.16 -6.14 -49.76
C ASN A 2 38.23 -5.78 -48.27
N SER A 3 37.26 -6.22 -47.46
CA SER A 3 37.41 -6.23 -46.01
C SER A 3 38.47 -7.28 -45.63
N ARG A 4 39.59 -6.81 -45.10
CA ARG A 4 40.59 -7.70 -44.51
C ARG A 4 40.00 -8.26 -43.22
N LYS A 5 39.51 -9.50 -43.23
CA LYS A 5 39.23 -10.26 -42.00
C LYS A 5 40.53 -10.41 -41.20
N ILE A 6 40.69 -9.58 -40.17
CA ILE A 6 41.79 -9.70 -39.22
C ILE A 6 41.54 -10.95 -38.39
N ARG A 7 42.39 -11.97 -38.58
CA ARG A 7 42.32 -13.19 -37.77
C ARG A 7 42.90 -12.86 -36.40
N ILE A 8 42.03 -12.76 -35.39
CA ILE A 8 42.41 -12.52 -34.00
C ILE A 8 43.36 -13.65 -33.58
N LYS A 9 44.66 -13.34 -33.44
CA LYS A 9 45.64 -14.26 -32.89
C LYS A 9 45.50 -14.27 -31.37
N LYS A 10 45.53 -15.46 -30.77
CA LYS A 10 45.50 -15.62 -29.31
C LYS A 10 46.71 -14.90 -28.70
N LEU A 11 46.46 -14.05 -27.70
CA LEU A 11 47.48 -13.21 -27.07
C LEU A 11 48.59 -14.08 -26.43
N ASN A 12 49.86 -13.76 -26.70
CA ASN A 12 51.00 -14.47 -26.13
C ASN A 12 51.40 -13.83 -24.79
N VAL A 13 51.31 -14.60 -23.70
CA VAL A 13 51.57 -14.14 -22.31
C VAL A 13 52.99 -13.60 -22.12
N LYS A 14 53.95 -13.98 -22.96
CA LYS A 14 55.35 -13.51 -22.88
C LYS A 14 55.65 -12.27 -23.72
N GLN A 15 54.70 -11.79 -24.50
CA GLN A 15 54.91 -10.62 -25.35
C GLN A 15 54.52 -9.36 -24.57
N PRO A 16 55.48 -8.49 -24.20
CA PRO A 16 55.15 -7.22 -23.55
C PRO A 16 54.40 -6.34 -24.55
N LEU A 17 53.25 -5.81 -24.11
CA LEU A 17 52.45 -4.86 -24.88
C LEU A 17 52.79 -3.44 -24.42
N SER A 18 52.87 -2.51 -25.37
CA SER A 18 53.04 -1.09 -25.09
C SER A 18 51.77 -0.54 -24.45
N ILE A 19 51.95 0.12 -23.30
CA ILE A 19 50.88 0.88 -22.65
C ILE A 19 50.82 2.23 -23.37
N LEU A 20 49.72 2.47 -24.07
CA LEU A 20 49.46 3.74 -24.73
C LEU A 20 48.60 4.63 -23.83
N LYS A 21 48.83 5.93 -23.89
CA LYS A 21 47.98 6.94 -23.27
C LYS A 21 46.92 7.45 -24.25
N GLU A 22 45.90 8.13 -23.73
CA GLU A 22 44.76 8.63 -24.50
C GLU A 22 45.18 9.53 -25.69
N ASP A 23 46.28 10.27 -25.55
CA ASP A 23 46.85 11.15 -26.57
C ASP A 23 47.64 10.41 -27.67
N GLU A 24 47.93 9.12 -27.48
CA GLU A 24 48.67 8.27 -28.41
C GLU A 24 47.76 7.36 -29.25
N ILE A 25 46.43 7.47 -29.08
CA ILE A 25 45.43 6.65 -29.77
C ILE A 25 44.70 7.51 -30.81
N ASP A 26 44.74 7.07 -32.08
CA ASP A 26 43.96 7.69 -33.15
C ASP A 26 42.48 7.30 -33.01
N ALA A 27 41.62 8.29 -32.72
CA ALA A 27 40.18 8.11 -32.51
C ALA A 27 39.50 7.45 -33.72
N THR A 28 40.01 7.68 -34.92
CA THR A 28 39.46 7.11 -36.17
C THR A 28 39.71 5.60 -36.28
N GLU A 29 40.76 5.07 -35.65
CA GLU A 29 41.07 3.63 -35.66
C GLU A 29 40.15 2.86 -34.71
N TYR A 30 39.78 3.46 -33.58
CA TYR A 30 38.90 2.87 -32.56
C TYR A 30 37.45 2.69 -33.06
N GLU A 31 36.90 3.69 -33.76
CA GLU A 31 35.55 3.64 -34.34
C GLU A 31 35.39 2.53 -35.39
N SER A 32 36.46 2.25 -36.14
CA SER A 32 36.46 1.22 -37.18
C SER A 32 36.44 -0.22 -36.61
N LEU A 33 37.00 -0.43 -35.41
CA LEU A 33 37.01 -1.72 -34.71
C LEU A 33 35.70 -2.04 -33.99
N THR A 34 34.97 -1.00 -33.55
CA THR A 34 33.70 -1.17 -32.81
C THR A 34 32.53 -1.53 -33.73
N GLN A 35 32.53 -1.09 -34.99
CA GLN A 35 31.50 -1.48 -35.96
C GLN A 35 31.52 -2.97 -36.35
N GLU A 36 32.66 -3.67 -36.21
CA GLU A 36 32.78 -5.09 -36.58
C GLU A 36 32.30 -6.07 -35.49
N LEU A 37 32.00 -5.60 -34.26
CA LEU A 37 31.59 -6.42 -33.12
C LEU A 37 30.11 -6.22 -32.78
N GLN A 38 29.19 -6.57 -33.70
CA GLN A 38 27.77 -6.69 -33.35
C GLN A 38 27.52 -7.94 -32.51
N VAL A 39 27.21 -7.75 -31.23
CA VAL A 39 26.78 -8.79 -30.29
C VAL A 39 25.26 -8.91 -30.39
N ALA A 40 24.75 -10.11 -30.69
CA ALA A 40 23.31 -10.39 -30.72
C ALA A 40 22.75 -10.40 -29.28
N THR A 41 21.78 -9.53 -29.00
CA THR A 41 21.29 -9.20 -27.65
C THR A 41 20.18 -10.10 -27.12
N GLY A 42 19.59 -10.97 -27.96
CA GLY A 42 18.64 -11.98 -27.51
C GLY A 42 17.30 -11.43 -26.98
N VAL A 43 16.98 -10.18 -27.31
CA VAL A 43 15.74 -9.45 -26.96
C VAL A 43 14.85 -9.35 -28.20
N GLU A 44 13.54 -9.13 -28.03
CA GLU A 44 12.63 -8.94 -29.18
C GLU A 44 13.00 -7.68 -29.97
N ALA A 45 12.87 -7.73 -31.31
CA ALA A 45 13.37 -6.70 -32.22
C ALA A 45 12.79 -5.29 -32.00
N GLY A 46 11.64 -5.17 -31.30
CA GLY A 46 11.07 -3.88 -30.90
C GLY A 46 11.80 -3.26 -29.70
N GLU A 47 12.18 -4.08 -28.73
CA GLU A 47 12.89 -3.67 -27.51
C GLU A 47 14.36 -3.33 -27.81
N GLU A 48 14.97 -3.96 -28.81
CA GLU A 48 16.35 -3.67 -29.24
C GLU A 48 16.57 -2.20 -29.69
N ASN A 49 15.50 -1.49 -30.07
CA ASN A 49 15.57 -0.08 -30.47
C ASN A 49 15.32 0.92 -29.34
N GLU A 50 15.03 0.43 -28.12
CA GLU A 50 14.78 1.30 -26.99
C GLU A 50 16.04 2.12 -26.64
N TYR A 51 15.87 3.44 -26.52
CA TYR A 51 16.98 4.36 -26.28
C TYR A 51 17.79 3.99 -25.02
N HIS A 52 17.11 3.63 -23.93
CA HIS A 52 17.77 3.27 -22.67
C HIS A 52 18.53 1.95 -22.76
N LEU A 53 17.98 0.95 -23.47
CA LEU A 53 18.68 -0.31 -23.72
C LEU A 53 19.90 -0.10 -24.61
N GLN A 54 19.77 0.72 -25.66
CA GLN A 54 20.88 1.11 -26.53
C GLN A 54 21.97 1.89 -25.77
N VAL A 55 21.59 2.80 -24.87
CA VAL A 55 22.52 3.52 -24.00
C VAL A 55 23.21 2.55 -23.03
N LEU A 56 22.48 1.64 -22.41
CA LEU A 56 23.05 0.61 -21.51
C LEU A 56 24.04 -0.29 -22.25
N LEU A 57 23.69 -0.79 -23.44
CA LEU A 57 24.57 -1.64 -24.25
C LEU A 57 25.82 -0.90 -24.72
N LYS A 58 25.69 0.35 -25.17
CA LYS A 58 26.83 1.18 -25.59
C LYS A 58 27.72 1.57 -24.41
N THR A 59 27.14 1.84 -23.24
CA THR A 59 27.87 2.21 -22.03
C THR A 59 28.50 0.99 -21.36
N ALA A 60 27.91 -0.20 -21.48
CA ALA A 60 28.45 -1.45 -20.94
C ALA A 60 29.76 -1.88 -21.62
N GLY A 61 30.07 -1.35 -22.80
CA GLY A 61 31.35 -1.58 -23.50
C GLY A 61 32.46 -0.56 -23.21
N GLN A 62 32.18 0.51 -22.45
CA GLN A 62 33.11 1.65 -22.24
C GLN A 62 33.33 1.96 -20.76
N LYS A 63 33.72 0.97 -19.94
CA LYS A 63 34.30 1.26 -18.62
C LYS A 63 35.69 0.65 -18.48
N VAL A 64 36.62 1.54 -18.13
CA VAL A 64 38.05 1.35 -17.87
C VAL A 64 38.31 0.75 -16.49
N ASP A 65 37.30 0.54 -15.65
CA ASP A 65 37.39 -0.26 -14.44
C ASP A 65 36.15 -1.14 -14.32
N ASN A 66 36.36 -2.45 -14.15
CA ASN A 66 35.34 -3.44 -13.80
C ASN A 66 34.85 -3.28 -12.35
N GLU A 67 34.81 -2.05 -11.82
CA GLU A 67 34.32 -1.78 -10.48
C GLU A 67 32.83 -1.41 -10.58
N ILE A 68 31.98 -2.23 -9.96
CA ILE A 68 30.54 -1.99 -9.89
C ILE A 68 30.35 -0.71 -9.06
N PRO A 69 29.82 0.39 -9.63
CA PRO A 69 29.64 1.62 -8.88
C PRO A 69 28.63 1.38 -7.75
N VAL A 70 29.11 1.44 -6.50
CA VAL A 70 28.26 1.39 -5.31
C VAL A 70 27.90 2.82 -4.95
N PRO A 71 26.63 3.24 -4.99
CA PRO A 71 26.25 4.57 -4.55
C PRO A 71 26.61 4.74 -3.06
N PRO A 72 27.22 5.86 -2.66
CA PRO A 72 27.54 6.11 -1.27
C PRO A 72 26.25 6.22 -0.42
N PRO A 73 26.27 5.83 0.87
CA PRO A 73 25.15 6.08 1.77
C PRO A 73 24.82 7.58 1.82
N GLN A 74 23.54 7.90 1.75
CA GLN A 74 23.05 9.28 1.88
C GLN A 74 22.34 9.44 3.23
N GLU A 75 22.67 10.50 3.95
CA GLU A 75 21.96 10.85 5.19
C GLU A 75 20.55 11.35 4.88
N SER A 76 19.57 10.86 5.63
CA SER A 76 18.19 11.34 5.57
C SER A 76 18.01 12.59 6.42
N SER A 77 17.36 13.62 5.89
CA SER A 77 16.95 14.81 6.65
C SER A 77 15.78 14.55 7.62
N THR A 78 15.12 13.40 7.48
CA THR A 78 13.90 13.05 8.21
C THR A 78 14.22 12.28 9.48
N SER A 79 13.55 12.63 10.58
CA SER A 79 13.68 11.94 11.88
C SER A 79 12.98 10.57 11.82
N TYR A 80 13.76 9.50 11.68
CA TYR A 80 13.23 8.13 11.58
C TYR A 80 12.41 7.72 12.81
N GLU A 81 12.88 8.07 14.01
CA GLU A 81 12.25 7.66 15.28
C GLU A 81 10.92 8.38 15.55
N GLU A 82 10.66 9.52 14.91
CA GLU A 82 9.37 10.21 14.98
C GLU A 82 8.30 9.55 14.10
N LEU A 83 8.71 8.97 12.96
CA LEU A 83 7.80 8.35 12.01
C LEU A 83 7.54 6.87 12.29
N TYR A 84 8.55 6.14 12.76
CA TYR A 84 8.49 4.69 12.92
C TYR A 84 8.51 4.28 14.38
N SER A 85 7.33 4.22 14.99
CA SER A 85 7.17 3.55 16.30
C SER A 85 7.44 2.04 16.16
N ARG A 86 8.03 1.42 17.18
CA ARG A 86 8.46 -0.01 17.14
C ARG A 86 7.64 -0.96 18.03
N PRO A 87 6.30 -1.02 17.95
CA PRO A 87 5.54 -2.03 18.70
C PRO A 87 5.53 -3.37 17.95
N TYR A 88 6.66 -4.09 17.92
CA TYR A 88 6.72 -5.46 17.38
C TYR A 88 7.09 -6.47 18.46
N SER A 89 6.23 -7.49 18.62
CA SER A 89 6.51 -8.65 19.46
C SER A 89 6.71 -9.86 18.57
N GLU A 90 7.92 -10.43 18.60
CA GLU A 90 8.24 -11.61 17.79
C GLU A 90 7.40 -12.82 18.24
N PRO A 91 6.64 -13.46 17.34
CA PRO A 91 5.90 -14.66 17.66
C PRO A 91 6.84 -15.87 17.78
N ALA A 92 6.45 -16.86 18.59
CA ALA A 92 7.21 -18.10 18.74
C ALA A 92 7.24 -18.98 17.47
N SER A 93 6.39 -18.70 16.47
CA SER A 93 6.28 -19.42 15.21
C SER A 93 6.40 -18.45 14.02
N TYR A 94 6.63 -18.99 12.83
CA TYR A 94 6.72 -18.16 11.62
C TYR A 94 5.40 -17.42 11.34
N VAL A 95 5.53 -16.18 10.88
CA VAL A 95 4.42 -15.32 10.49
C VAL A 95 3.64 -15.97 9.34
N ARG A 96 2.32 -16.07 9.51
CA ARG A 96 1.37 -16.46 8.47
C ARG A 96 0.48 -15.26 8.17
N PHE A 97 0.67 -14.66 7.00
CA PHE A 97 0.04 -13.40 6.65
C PHE A 97 -0.38 -13.41 5.18
N SER A 98 -1.56 -12.88 4.90
CA SER A 98 -2.13 -12.82 3.55
C SER A 98 -2.97 -11.57 3.32
N GLN A 99 -2.97 -10.60 4.26
CA GLN A 99 -3.70 -9.36 4.06
C GLN A 99 -2.97 -8.51 3.02
N THR A 100 -3.72 -7.74 2.24
CA THR A 100 -3.13 -6.79 1.30
C THR A 100 -2.70 -5.51 2.02
N VAL A 101 -1.98 -4.62 1.33
CA VAL A 101 -1.55 -3.33 1.93
C VAL A 101 -2.76 -2.49 2.30
N GLU A 102 -3.77 -2.45 1.43
CA GLU A 102 -5.02 -1.71 1.58
C GLU A 102 -5.79 -2.16 2.84
N GLU A 103 -5.78 -3.47 3.15
CA GLU A 103 -6.39 -4.02 4.36
C GLU A 103 -5.64 -3.66 5.65
N CYS A 104 -4.40 -3.15 5.55
CA CYS A 104 -3.56 -2.80 6.70
C CYS A 104 -3.53 -1.31 7.01
N ILE A 105 -3.76 -0.45 6.01
CA ILE A 105 -3.63 1.02 6.14
C ILE A 105 -4.91 1.69 6.60
N GLY A 106 -6.07 1.04 6.44
CA GLY A 106 -7.36 1.54 6.92
C GLY A 106 -8.00 2.53 5.93
N CYS A 107 -7.56 3.79 5.94
CA CYS A 107 -8.01 4.82 5.00
C CYS A 107 -6.99 4.95 3.85
N ASN A 108 -7.46 5.09 2.61
CA ASN A 108 -6.60 5.24 1.45
C ASN A 108 -6.23 6.70 1.16
N TYR A 109 -6.96 7.65 1.75
CA TYR A 109 -6.69 9.06 1.56
C TYR A 109 -5.75 9.58 2.66
N ASP A 110 -4.62 10.15 2.24
CA ASP A 110 -3.66 10.83 3.11
C ASP A 110 -3.76 12.34 2.88
N MET A 111 -3.82 13.12 3.96
CA MET A 111 -3.87 14.57 3.88
C MET A 111 -2.62 15.17 3.22
N THR A 112 -2.84 16.13 2.31
CA THR A 112 -1.79 16.99 1.76
C THR A 112 -1.54 18.21 2.65
N GLU A 113 -0.47 18.96 2.40
CA GLU A 113 -0.17 20.20 3.16
C GLU A 113 -1.27 21.25 3.02
N GLU A 114 -1.97 21.28 1.88
CA GLU A 114 -3.13 22.16 1.65
C GLU A 114 -4.33 21.72 2.49
N ASP A 115 -4.54 20.41 2.65
CA ASP A 115 -5.61 19.86 3.48
C ASP A 115 -5.34 20.14 4.97
N ASP A 116 -4.09 19.99 5.41
CA ASP A 116 -3.65 20.33 6.76
C ASP A 116 -3.86 21.82 7.09
N ALA A 117 -3.49 22.71 6.16
CA ALA A 117 -3.73 24.15 6.32
C ALA A 117 -5.22 24.48 6.45
N LEU A 118 -6.06 23.87 5.61
CA LEU A 118 -7.52 24.03 5.67
C LEU A 118 -8.07 23.48 6.98
N LEU A 119 -7.72 22.27 7.38
CA LEU A 119 -8.21 21.65 8.62
C LEU A 119 -7.83 22.50 9.84
N LYS A 120 -6.62 23.04 9.89
CA LYS A 120 -6.17 23.98 10.95
C LYS A 120 -7.02 25.25 10.99
N GLU A 121 -7.27 25.89 9.85
CA GLU A 121 -8.13 27.09 9.79
C GLU A 121 -9.57 26.77 10.20
N TYR A 122 -10.09 25.63 9.75
CA TYR A 122 -11.44 25.17 10.06
C TYR A 122 -11.62 24.88 11.56
N ASN A 123 -10.63 24.24 12.18
CA ASN A 123 -10.65 23.90 13.60
C ASN A 123 -10.34 25.08 14.52
N ALA A 124 -9.62 26.11 14.04
CA ALA A 124 -9.36 27.34 14.81
C ALA A 124 -10.64 28.08 15.20
N LYS A 125 -11.69 27.97 14.37
CA LYS A 125 -12.99 28.62 14.58
C LYS A 125 -13.92 27.84 15.53
N ARG A 126 -13.46 26.71 16.10
CA ARG A 126 -14.31 25.76 16.84
C ARG A 126 -13.77 25.40 18.23
N PRO A 127 -14.68 25.13 19.20
CA PRO A 127 -14.29 24.62 20.50
C PRO A 127 -13.72 23.20 20.36
N ALA A 128 -12.81 22.80 21.27
CA ALA A 128 -12.07 21.54 21.18
C ALA A 128 -12.96 20.29 20.98
N ALA A 129 -14.13 20.25 21.61
CA ALA A 129 -15.07 19.12 21.50
C ALA A 129 -15.72 18.95 20.11
N GLN A 130 -15.75 20.02 19.31
CA GLN A 130 -16.35 20.09 17.97
C GLN A 130 -15.30 20.20 16.85
N ARG A 131 -14.02 19.98 17.17
CA ARG A 131 -12.98 19.92 16.15
C ARG A 131 -13.09 18.61 15.38
N LEU A 132 -12.78 18.68 14.10
CA LEU A 132 -12.65 17.54 13.20
C LEU A 132 -11.22 16.99 13.35
N SER A 133 -11.06 15.69 13.60
CA SER A 133 -9.72 15.05 13.59
C SER A 133 -9.23 14.85 12.17
N GLU A 134 -7.93 14.63 12.02
CA GLU A 134 -7.28 14.28 10.75
C GLU A 134 -7.90 13.00 10.17
N ASP A 135 -7.98 11.90 10.96
CA ASP A 135 -8.60 10.64 10.53
C ASP A 135 -10.06 10.79 10.03
N ASP A 136 -10.86 11.66 10.67
CA ASP A 136 -12.25 11.85 10.27
C ASP A 136 -12.37 12.75 9.03
N PHE A 137 -11.42 13.67 8.83
CA PHE A 137 -11.30 14.44 7.59
C PHE A 137 -10.92 13.54 6.42
N GLU A 138 -9.93 12.67 6.59
CA GLU A 138 -9.46 11.71 5.58
C GLU A 138 -10.58 10.75 5.15
N ARG A 139 -11.34 10.21 6.10
CA ARG A 139 -12.52 9.37 5.80
C ARG A 139 -13.59 10.09 4.98
N ILE A 140 -13.81 11.39 5.24
CA ILE A 140 -14.75 12.18 4.44
C ILE A 140 -14.20 12.34 3.01
N MET A 141 -12.91 12.67 2.87
CA MET A 141 -12.27 12.84 1.57
C MET A 141 -12.26 11.55 0.74
N GLU A 142 -11.93 10.42 1.37
CA GLU A 142 -11.99 9.09 0.77
C GLU A 142 -13.39 8.77 0.26
N ALA A 143 -14.42 8.96 1.10
CA ALA A 143 -15.81 8.71 0.72
C ALA A 143 -16.25 9.59 -0.48
N PHE A 144 -15.71 10.80 -0.61
CA PHE A 144 -15.96 11.64 -1.78
C PHE A 144 -15.22 11.14 -3.03
N GLU A 145 -13.94 10.77 -2.93
CA GLU A 145 -13.18 10.20 -4.05
C GLU A 145 -13.78 8.88 -4.55
N GLU A 146 -14.21 8.00 -3.64
CA GLU A 146 -14.87 6.73 -3.99
C GLU A 146 -16.19 6.97 -4.73
N ASN A 147 -17.05 7.85 -4.20
CA ASN A 147 -18.32 8.18 -4.83
C ASN A 147 -18.13 8.84 -6.20
N ALA A 148 -17.19 9.77 -6.32
CA ALA A 148 -16.90 10.42 -7.60
C ALA A 148 -16.36 9.42 -8.64
N THR A 149 -15.53 8.48 -8.22
CA THR A 149 -14.98 7.42 -9.08
C THR A 149 -16.09 6.47 -9.55
N HIS A 150 -17.01 6.10 -8.66
CA HIS A 150 -18.10 5.18 -8.98
C HIS A 150 -19.21 5.83 -9.82
N GLN A 151 -19.61 7.06 -9.49
CA GLN A 151 -20.76 7.73 -10.12
C GLN A 151 -20.38 8.56 -11.36
N THR A 152 -19.16 9.10 -11.41
CA THR A 152 -18.63 9.88 -12.55
C THR A 152 -17.25 9.41 -13.00
N PRO A 153 -17.13 8.18 -13.53
CA PRO A 153 -15.84 7.64 -13.95
C PRO A 153 -15.16 8.43 -15.09
N TYR A 154 -15.92 9.25 -15.84
CA TYR A 154 -15.42 10.06 -16.96
C TYR A 154 -15.32 11.56 -16.63
N ALA A 155 -15.36 11.94 -15.34
CA ALA A 155 -15.32 13.33 -14.86
C ALA A 155 -14.16 14.15 -15.45
N ALA A 156 -13.01 13.51 -15.68
CA ALA A 156 -11.84 14.15 -16.28
C ALA A 156 -12.09 14.67 -17.72
N VAL A 157 -13.02 14.04 -18.46
CA VAL A 157 -13.34 14.36 -19.85
C VAL A 157 -14.48 15.35 -19.95
N ASP A 158 -15.59 15.09 -19.27
CA ASP A 158 -16.84 15.87 -19.38
C ASP A 158 -16.95 17.02 -18.36
N LYS A 159 -15.99 17.10 -17.42
CA LYS A 159 -15.94 18.05 -16.32
C LYS A 159 -17.14 17.97 -15.37
N THR A 160 -17.82 16.83 -15.31
CA THR A 160 -18.92 16.59 -14.37
C THR A 160 -18.39 16.50 -12.95
N ILE A 161 -19.08 17.15 -12.00
CA ILE A 161 -18.86 17.02 -10.56
C ILE A 161 -20.20 16.74 -9.91
N LEU A 162 -20.24 15.75 -9.02
CA LEU A 162 -21.44 15.45 -8.24
C LEU A 162 -21.73 16.56 -7.25
N ASP A 163 -23.00 16.94 -7.14
CA ASP A 163 -23.47 17.83 -6.09
C ASP A 163 -23.41 17.16 -4.71
N TYR A 164 -23.22 17.97 -3.67
CA TYR A 164 -23.13 17.51 -2.29
C TYR A 164 -24.32 16.62 -1.88
N GLU A 165 -25.55 17.02 -2.24
CA GLU A 165 -26.77 16.28 -1.86
C GLU A 165 -26.81 14.87 -2.43
N ALA A 166 -26.23 14.66 -3.62
CA ALA A 166 -26.15 13.34 -4.25
C ALA A 166 -25.15 12.42 -3.53
N MET A 167 -24.08 12.98 -2.95
CA MET A 167 -23.06 12.22 -2.22
C MET A 167 -23.44 12.05 -0.74
N ALA A 168 -24.17 13.01 -0.16
CA ALA A 168 -24.48 13.05 1.26
C ALA A 168 -25.33 11.86 1.73
N SER A 169 -26.16 11.25 0.86
CA SER A 169 -26.94 10.05 1.21
C SER A 169 -26.03 8.88 1.56
N ASP A 170 -24.98 8.66 0.77
CA ASP A 170 -24.07 7.53 0.91
C ASP A 170 -23.14 7.77 2.10
N LEU A 171 -22.68 9.01 2.29
CA LEU A 171 -21.88 9.40 3.46
C LEU A 171 -22.65 9.24 4.78
N ASN A 172 -23.95 9.54 4.82
CA ASN A 172 -24.77 9.37 6.03
C ASN A 172 -24.86 7.90 6.51
N VAL A 173 -24.69 6.95 5.59
CA VAL A 173 -24.67 5.51 5.91
C VAL A 173 -23.29 5.08 6.42
N LEU A 174 -22.23 5.64 5.84
CA LEU A 174 -20.84 5.26 6.10
C LEU A 174 -20.24 5.94 7.33
N LEU A 175 -20.62 7.20 7.60
CA LEU A 175 -19.97 8.05 8.58
C LEU A 175 -20.84 8.32 9.82
N PRO A 176 -20.24 8.44 11.02
CA PRO A 176 -20.98 8.82 12.23
C PRO A 176 -21.64 10.19 12.09
N ALA A 177 -22.82 10.37 12.70
CA ALA A 177 -23.58 11.62 12.63
C ALA A 177 -22.80 12.87 13.09
N LYS A 178 -21.84 12.71 14.02
CA LYS A 178 -20.96 13.80 14.46
C LYS A 178 -20.06 14.28 13.30
N VAL A 179 -19.49 13.34 12.56
CA VAL A 179 -18.57 13.60 11.43
C VAL A 179 -19.33 14.23 10.26
N MET A 180 -20.57 13.78 10.02
CA MET A 180 -21.48 14.35 9.01
C MET A 180 -21.78 15.84 9.19
N THR A 181 -21.60 16.41 10.39
CA THR A 181 -21.79 17.87 10.56
C THR A 181 -20.70 18.69 9.85
N HIS A 182 -19.56 18.07 9.52
CA HIS A 182 -18.43 18.71 8.87
C HIS A 182 -18.36 18.46 7.35
N SER A 183 -19.05 17.43 6.85
CA SER A 183 -18.93 16.95 5.47
C SER A 183 -19.22 18.01 4.42
N LYS A 184 -20.18 18.92 4.66
CA LYS A 184 -20.48 20.00 3.71
C LYS A 184 -19.30 20.96 3.51
N ALA A 185 -18.60 21.32 4.58
CA ALA A 185 -17.44 22.21 4.47
C ALA A 185 -16.25 21.50 3.80
N VAL A 186 -16.05 20.21 4.12
CA VAL A 186 -15.01 19.39 3.50
C VAL A 186 -15.31 19.17 2.01
N TYR A 187 -16.59 19.02 1.64
CA TYR A 187 -17.01 18.90 0.25
C TYR A 187 -16.63 20.12 -0.59
N GLU A 188 -16.82 21.35 -0.09
CA GLU A 188 -16.44 22.56 -0.84
C GLU A 188 -14.92 22.60 -1.11
N HIS A 189 -14.12 22.16 -0.12
CA HIS A 189 -12.67 22.02 -0.29
C HIS A 189 -12.32 20.93 -1.30
N TRP A 190 -12.87 19.72 -1.14
CA TRP A 190 -12.70 18.60 -2.06
C TRP A 190 -13.05 18.99 -3.50
N LYS A 191 -14.20 19.64 -3.69
CA LYS A 191 -14.67 20.11 -4.99
C LYS A 191 -13.70 21.09 -5.62
N SER A 192 -13.24 22.09 -4.86
CA SER A 192 -12.27 23.07 -5.35
C SER A 192 -10.96 22.39 -5.77
N ARG A 193 -10.49 21.40 -4.99
CA ARG A 193 -9.31 20.60 -5.33
C ARG A 193 -9.52 19.77 -6.60
N LYS A 194 -10.70 19.15 -6.78
CA LYS A 194 -11.03 18.40 -8.01
C LYS A 194 -11.03 19.29 -9.23
N GLU A 195 -11.66 20.46 -9.14
CA GLU A 195 -11.69 21.43 -10.24
C GLU A 195 -10.28 21.89 -10.62
N ALA A 196 -9.43 22.18 -9.63
CA ALA A 196 -8.03 22.56 -9.85
C ALA A 196 -7.22 21.44 -10.53
N MET A 197 -7.51 20.19 -10.21
CA MET A 197 -6.90 19.00 -10.82
C MET A 197 -7.58 18.57 -12.13
N GLY A 198 -8.46 19.41 -12.69
CA GLY A 198 -9.17 19.11 -13.94
C GLY A 198 -10.10 17.89 -13.83
N ASN A 199 -10.63 17.63 -12.64
CA ASN A 199 -11.46 16.49 -12.23
C ASN A 199 -10.74 15.13 -12.27
N GLY A 200 -9.40 15.13 -12.21
CA GLY A 200 -8.58 13.94 -12.02
C GLY A 200 -8.54 13.46 -10.56
N SER A 201 -7.72 12.45 -10.28
CA SER A 201 -7.46 12.02 -8.89
C SER A 201 -6.71 13.11 -8.12
N LEU A 202 -7.05 13.25 -6.84
CA LEU A 202 -6.34 14.19 -5.95
C LEU A 202 -4.95 13.69 -5.57
N GLN A 203 -4.77 12.37 -5.48
CA GLN A 203 -3.49 11.75 -5.18
C GLN A 203 -2.77 11.34 -6.48
N PRO A 204 -1.43 11.41 -6.53
CA PRO A 204 -0.68 10.92 -7.67
C PRO A 204 -0.93 9.43 -7.89
N LEU A 205 -1.35 9.05 -9.10
CA LEU A 205 -1.57 7.67 -9.49
C LEU A 205 -0.52 7.21 -10.50
N LEU A 206 -0.24 5.90 -10.47
CA LEU A 206 0.52 5.24 -11.51
C LEU A 206 -0.21 5.35 -12.86
N LYS A 207 0.54 5.56 -13.93
CA LYS A 207 -0.03 5.58 -15.27
C LYS A 207 -0.16 4.15 -15.78
N PHE A 208 -1.39 3.68 -15.87
CA PHE A 208 -1.72 2.39 -16.48
C PHE A 208 -1.96 2.55 -17.98
N GLU A 209 -1.75 1.45 -18.70
CA GLU A 209 -2.04 1.38 -20.14
C GLU A 209 -3.54 1.48 -20.40
N THR A 210 -3.91 2.40 -21.29
CA THR A 210 -5.28 2.61 -21.76
C THR A 210 -5.49 2.08 -23.17
N HIS A 211 -4.46 2.15 -24.02
CA HIS A 211 -4.54 1.71 -25.40
C HIS A 211 -3.21 1.17 -25.94
N GLN A 212 -3.21 -0.08 -26.40
CA GLN A 212 -1.99 -0.85 -26.67
C GLN A 212 -1.02 -0.23 -27.68
N GLU A 213 -1.51 0.53 -28.66
CA GLU A 213 -0.68 1.09 -29.74
C GLU A 213 -0.22 2.54 -29.47
N SER A 214 -1.01 3.36 -28.76
CA SER A 214 -0.64 4.75 -28.48
C SER A 214 0.29 4.88 -27.27
N ASP A 215 0.24 3.90 -26.39
CA ASP A 215 0.88 3.92 -25.07
C ASP A 215 2.25 3.25 -25.08
N ASP A 216 2.69 2.72 -26.24
CA ASP A 216 3.89 1.90 -26.30
C ASP A 216 5.19 2.69 -26.05
N LEU A 217 5.21 3.97 -26.43
CA LEU A 217 6.38 4.85 -26.34
C LEU A 217 6.45 5.65 -25.04
N ASP A 218 5.45 5.56 -24.16
CA ASP A 218 5.42 6.36 -22.92
C ASP A 218 6.13 5.64 -21.77
N PRO A 219 7.27 6.16 -21.26
CA PRO A 219 8.07 5.51 -20.23
C PRO A 219 7.39 5.48 -18.85
N TYR A 220 6.31 6.24 -18.63
CA TYR A 220 5.58 6.22 -17.35
C TYR A 220 4.55 5.10 -17.27
N ILE A 221 4.29 4.39 -18.37
CA ILE A 221 3.28 3.34 -18.43
C ILE A 221 3.80 2.05 -17.80
N CYS A 222 3.11 1.59 -16.77
CA CYS A 222 3.52 0.45 -15.97
C CYS A 222 2.40 -0.57 -15.80
N PHE A 223 2.77 -1.78 -15.37
CA PHE A 223 1.86 -2.89 -15.05
C PHE A 223 0.88 -3.28 -16.18
N ARG A 224 1.37 -3.34 -17.43
CA ARG A 224 0.59 -3.78 -18.61
C ARG A 224 -0.05 -5.16 -18.36
N ARG A 225 -1.36 -5.28 -18.57
CA ARG A 225 -2.09 -6.55 -18.42
C ARG A 225 -2.14 -7.30 -19.74
N ARG A 226 -1.56 -8.50 -19.79
CA ARG A 226 -1.53 -9.39 -20.97
C ARG A 226 -2.06 -10.77 -20.61
N GLU A 227 -3.31 -10.82 -20.15
CA GLU A 227 -3.92 -12.07 -19.69
C GLU A 227 -4.27 -12.99 -20.87
N VAL A 228 -3.88 -14.26 -20.76
CA VAL A 228 -4.24 -15.29 -21.75
C VAL A 228 -5.69 -15.70 -21.53
N ARG A 229 -6.54 -15.44 -22.53
CA ARG A 229 -7.93 -15.88 -22.51
C ARG A 229 -8.01 -17.41 -22.52
N GLN A 230 -8.47 -17.98 -21.43
CA GLN A 230 -8.63 -19.43 -21.32
C GLN A 230 -9.89 -19.91 -22.06
N THR A 231 -9.80 -21.09 -22.67
CA THR A 231 -10.95 -21.75 -23.29
C THR A 231 -11.87 -22.39 -22.24
N ARG A 232 -13.17 -22.44 -22.55
CA ARG A 232 -14.17 -23.08 -21.67
C ARG A 232 -13.85 -24.56 -21.47
N LYS A 233 -14.13 -25.06 -20.26
CA LYS A 233 -14.05 -26.49 -19.96
C LYS A 233 -15.31 -27.21 -20.42
N THR A 234 -15.27 -28.54 -20.39
CA THR A 234 -16.42 -29.37 -20.77
C THR A 234 -17.51 -29.30 -19.70
N ARG A 235 -18.78 -29.42 -20.11
CA ARG A 235 -19.94 -29.39 -19.19
C ARG A 235 -19.80 -30.36 -18.02
N ALA A 236 -19.24 -31.55 -18.25
CA ALA A 236 -19.01 -32.54 -17.19
C ALA A 236 -17.98 -32.05 -16.15
N ARG A 237 -16.92 -31.36 -16.59
CA ARG A 237 -15.94 -30.74 -15.68
C ARG A 237 -16.54 -29.57 -14.92
N ASP A 238 -17.38 -28.76 -15.56
CA ASP A 238 -18.05 -27.64 -14.91
C ASP A 238 -18.98 -28.13 -13.78
N VAL A 239 -19.76 -29.19 -14.00
CA VAL A 239 -20.60 -29.79 -12.96
C VAL A 239 -19.75 -30.27 -11.77
N GLN A 240 -18.63 -30.96 -12.03
CA GLN A 240 -17.71 -31.37 -10.97
C GLN A 240 -17.12 -30.18 -10.20
N SER A 241 -16.78 -29.09 -10.88
CA SER A 241 -16.26 -27.87 -10.25
C SER A 241 -17.32 -27.17 -9.40
N ALA A 242 -18.59 -27.15 -9.85
CA ALA A 242 -19.70 -26.58 -9.11
C ALA A 242 -19.99 -27.37 -7.82
N ASP A 243 -19.94 -28.71 -7.87
CA ASP A 243 -20.13 -29.53 -6.67
C ASP A 243 -18.99 -29.37 -5.68
N LYS A 244 -17.74 -29.26 -6.16
CA LYS A 244 -16.58 -28.91 -5.32
C LYS A 244 -16.74 -27.53 -4.69
N LEU A 245 -17.26 -26.54 -5.41
CA LEU A 245 -17.47 -25.20 -4.89
C LEU A 245 -18.56 -25.16 -3.80
N LYS A 246 -19.65 -25.93 -3.97
CA LYS A 246 -20.67 -26.10 -2.93
C LYS A 246 -20.09 -26.72 -1.66
N ARG A 247 -19.25 -27.75 -1.82
CA ARG A 247 -18.56 -28.39 -0.70
C ARG A 247 -17.60 -27.42 -0.01
N LEU A 248 -16.78 -26.70 -0.77
CA LEU A 248 -15.88 -25.68 -0.24
C LEU A 248 -16.64 -24.61 0.55
N ARG A 249 -17.76 -24.11 0.02
CA ARG A 249 -18.61 -23.14 0.73
C ARG A 249 -19.09 -23.68 2.08
N LYS A 250 -19.53 -24.94 2.13
CA LYS A 250 -19.96 -25.58 3.38
C LYS A 250 -18.79 -25.68 4.38
N GLU A 251 -17.63 -26.14 3.92
CA GLU A 251 -16.44 -26.30 4.78
C GLU A 251 -15.94 -24.93 5.31
N LEU A 252 -16.00 -23.87 4.49
CA LEU A 252 -15.68 -22.50 4.94
C LEU A 252 -16.67 -21.98 5.98
N GLU A 253 -17.97 -22.27 5.84
CA GLU A 253 -18.97 -21.86 6.82
C GLU A 253 -18.82 -22.59 8.16
N GLU A 254 -18.52 -23.89 8.13
CA GLU A 254 -18.20 -24.66 9.34
C GLU A 254 -16.93 -24.10 10.03
N GLY A 255 -15.89 -23.77 9.26
CA GLY A 255 -14.70 -23.10 9.77
C GLY A 255 -15.00 -21.73 10.39
N ARG A 256 -15.86 -20.93 9.74
CA ARG A 256 -16.29 -19.62 10.24
C ARG A 256 -17.01 -19.74 11.58
N GLN A 257 -17.86 -20.76 11.77
CA GLN A 257 -18.56 -21.00 13.04
C GLN A 257 -17.57 -21.25 14.18
N LEU A 258 -16.50 -22.02 13.95
CA LEU A 258 -15.46 -22.25 14.96
C LEU A 258 -14.73 -20.96 15.35
N ILE A 259 -14.49 -20.07 14.39
CA ILE A 259 -13.89 -18.75 14.64
C ILE A 259 -14.82 -17.89 15.50
N VAL A 260 -16.12 -17.86 15.18
CA VAL A 260 -17.13 -17.12 15.97
C VAL A 260 -17.18 -17.60 17.41
N LEU A 261 -17.27 -18.92 17.63
CA LEU A 261 -17.28 -19.49 18.99
C LEU A 261 -15.97 -19.18 19.76
N SER A 262 -14.83 -19.16 19.05
CA SER A 262 -13.55 -18.78 19.65
C SER A 262 -13.52 -17.31 20.05
N LEU A 263 -14.06 -16.42 19.21
CA LEU A 263 -14.22 -15.00 19.52
C LEU A 263 -15.12 -14.79 20.74
N GLU A 264 -16.30 -15.41 20.77
CA GLU A 264 -17.23 -15.33 21.89
C GLU A 264 -16.57 -15.79 23.20
N ARG A 265 -15.81 -16.89 23.16
CA ARG A 265 -15.06 -17.39 24.32
C ARG A 265 -14.05 -16.37 24.83
N GLU A 266 -13.26 -15.74 23.95
CA GLU A 266 -12.27 -14.74 24.37
C GLU A 266 -12.93 -13.45 24.88
N LEU A 267 -14.05 -13.03 24.31
CA LEU A 267 -14.84 -11.90 24.81
C LEU A 267 -15.36 -12.17 26.23
N LEU A 268 -15.95 -13.35 26.47
CA LEU A 268 -16.44 -13.77 27.79
C LEU A 268 -15.33 -13.85 28.84
N LYS A 269 -14.14 -14.36 28.47
CA LYS A 269 -12.97 -14.32 29.36
C LYS A 269 -12.56 -12.88 29.69
N GLY A 270 -12.58 -11.99 28.69
CA GLY A 270 -12.30 -10.57 28.90
C GLY A 270 -13.33 -9.88 29.80
N GLU A 271 -14.61 -10.26 29.71
CA GLU A 271 -15.66 -9.81 30.62
C GLU A 271 -15.46 -10.32 32.04
N LEU A 272 -15.14 -11.61 32.19
CA LEU A 272 -14.83 -12.21 33.48
C LEU A 272 -13.68 -11.48 34.18
N LEU A 273 -12.56 -11.24 33.48
CA LEU A 273 -11.42 -10.52 34.05
C LEU A 273 -11.77 -9.07 34.44
N ARG A 274 -12.61 -8.39 33.64
CA ARG A 274 -13.12 -7.06 34.00
C ARG A 274 -14.00 -7.09 35.24
N ALA A 275 -14.89 -8.08 35.34
CA ALA A 275 -15.73 -8.29 36.51
C ALA A 275 -14.89 -8.59 37.76
N ASP A 276 -13.90 -9.48 37.65
CA ASP A 276 -12.98 -9.83 38.74
C ASP A 276 -12.21 -8.60 39.23
N LYS A 277 -11.68 -7.78 38.31
CA LYS A 277 -11.03 -6.51 38.65
C LYS A 277 -11.97 -5.58 39.40
N MET A 278 -13.20 -5.40 38.90
CA MET A 278 -14.20 -4.55 39.53
C MET A 278 -14.57 -5.06 40.93
N ILE A 279 -14.79 -6.37 41.09
CA ILE A 279 -15.08 -7.00 42.38
C ILE A 279 -13.92 -6.78 43.34
N PHE A 280 -12.68 -6.98 42.90
CA PHE A 280 -11.49 -6.74 43.71
C PHE A 280 -11.42 -5.29 44.22
N GLU A 281 -11.57 -4.31 43.32
CA GLU A 281 -11.55 -2.89 43.66
C GLU A 281 -12.67 -2.51 44.65
N LYS A 282 -13.89 -3.04 44.43
CA LYS A 282 -15.03 -2.79 45.32
C LYS A 282 -14.85 -3.44 46.68
N ARG A 283 -14.34 -4.68 46.74
CA ARG A 283 -14.02 -5.34 48.01
C ARG A 283 -12.93 -4.59 48.78
N ALA A 284 -11.93 -4.03 48.10
CA ALA A 284 -10.91 -3.21 48.73
C ALA A 284 -11.52 -1.95 49.36
N GLN A 285 -12.36 -1.23 48.62
CA GLN A 285 -13.08 -0.03 49.11
C GLN A 285 -13.96 -0.36 50.32
N VAL A 286 -14.74 -1.44 50.25
CA VAL A 286 -15.62 -1.86 51.36
C VAL A 286 -14.80 -2.22 52.60
N LYS A 287 -13.70 -2.95 52.45
CA LYS A 287 -12.82 -3.28 53.58
C LYS A 287 -12.23 -2.04 54.25
N GLU A 288 -11.75 -1.08 53.46
CA GLU A 288 -11.23 0.20 53.98
C GLU A 288 -12.31 0.95 54.78
N LEU A 289 -13.53 1.04 54.25
CA LEU A 289 -14.66 1.68 54.92
C LEU A 289 -15.07 0.95 56.21
N LYS A 290 -15.14 -0.39 56.21
CA LYS A 290 -15.47 -1.19 57.40
C LYS A 290 -14.47 -0.95 58.52
N VAL A 291 -13.18 -0.93 58.20
CA VAL A 291 -12.11 -0.62 59.17
C VAL A 291 -12.28 0.79 59.73
N ARG A 292 -12.48 1.79 58.85
CA ARG A 292 -12.64 3.19 59.26
C ARG A 292 -13.86 3.42 60.16
N LEU A 293 -14.96 2.70 59.92
CA LEU A 293 -16.22 2.84 60.66
C LEU A 293 -16.36 1.87 61.83
N GLY A 294 -15.40 0.96 62.05
CA GLY A 294 -15.43 -0.03 63.13
C GLY A 294 -16.51 -1.12 62.98
N ILE A 295 -16.98 -1.38 61.76
CA ILE A 295 -18.03 -2.37 61.46
C ILE A 295 -17.43 -3.78 61.42
N LYS A 296 -18.09 -4.77 62.06
CA LYS A 296 -17.67 -6.18 62.15
C LYS A 296 -18.74 -7.13 61.62
N GLY A 297 -18.34 -8.29 61.08
CA GLY A 297 -19.24 -9.30 60.51
C GLY A 297 -19.70 -8.97 59.10
N ASP A 298 -20.52 -9.83 58.48
CA ASP A 298 -21.04 -9.68 57.10
C ASP A 298 -19.92 -9.61 56.04
N ASP A 299 -19.11 -10.67 55.99
CA ASP A 299 -17.92 -10.78 55.13
C ASP A 299 -18.12 -11.75 53.95
N GLU A 300 -19.32 -12.31 53.78
CA GLU A 300 -19.63 -13.32 52.76
C GLU A 300 -19.33 -12.82 51.34
N ASP A 301 -19.68 -11.57 51.04
CA ASP A 301 -19.41 -10.95 49.74
C ASP A 301 -17.96 -10.52 49.55
N LEU A 302 -17.12 -10.56 50.60
CA LEU A 302 -15.70 -10.19 50.55
C LEU A 302 -14.80 -11.38 50.19
N ILE A 303 -15.35 -12.58 50.12
CA ILE A 303 -14.64 -13.81 49.78
C ILE A 303 -15.26 -14.49 48.56
N ASN A 304 -14.48 -15.30 47.84
CA ASN A 304 -15.01 -16.10 46.75
C ASN A 304 -15.67 -17.36 47.33
N GLN A 305 -16.97 -17.53 47.08
CA GLN A 305 -17.71 -18.71 47.49
C GLN A 305 -17.67 -19.78 46.39
N LYS A 306 -17.57 -21.05 46.80
CA LYS A 306 -17.72 -22.16 45.87
C LYS A 306 -19.20 -22.30 45.51
N VAL A 307 -19.52 -22.26 44.22
CA VAL A 307 -20.90 -22.43 43.74
C VAL A 307 -21.40 -23.82 44.13
N SER A 308 -22.56 -23.89 44.80
CA SER A 308 -23.23 -25.16 45.11
C SER A 308 -23.92 -25.68 43.85
N THR A 309 -23.35 -26.71 43.24
CA THR A 309 -24.03 -27.49 42.19
C THR A 309 -25.08 -28.38 42.85
N THR A 310 -26.32 -27.90 42.88
CA THR A 310 -27.52 -28.66 43.27
C THR A 310 -28.46 -28.67 42.10
#